data_AF-A0A1X1BI77-F1
#
_entry.id   AF-A0A1X1BI77-F1
#
_cell.length_a   1.000
_cell.length_b   1.000
_cell.length_c   1.000
_cell.angle_alpha   90.00
_cell.angle_beta   90.00
_cell.angle_gamma   90.00
#
_symmetry.space_group_name_H-M   'P 1'
#
loop_
_entity.id
_entity.type
_entity.pdbx_description
1 polymer ?
#
loop_
_entity_poly.entity_id
_entity_poly.type
_entity_poly.pdbx_seq_one_letter_code
_entity_poly.pdbx_strand_id
1 'polypeptide(L)'
;MHSRLLTGLLAVCFIGRTPVLRAPHSLILSKRLVEKSNIINYNSNHRIFSTSTRNNMFKEILKKPCAQVIPVPVLTDNYAYLLIDPKSDTAICVDPAEPRKVLSASTNNGLTISAAFCTHKHYDHSGGNAEIQRMVPGIAVYGSSYEAMPGLTAGVMDGEVIHIGSLEVTCIRAACHTVGHMMYYVTNPSEPNSQPLIFTGDTIFIAGCGRFFEGSASMMMDIITKLRKLPKDTLIYCGHEYTVKNLEFARTVDGSDAVIRKLEWAKQVRSQGLPTVPSTLADEMEYNPFMRAAILKEKVGETTEEGAMSKLRSMKDRF
;
A
#
# COMPACT_ATOMS: atom_id res chain seq x y z
N MET A 1 -41.85 34.83 33.13
CA MET A 1 -42.38 34.29 34.40
C MET A 1 -43.53 33.34 34.08
N HIS A 2 -43.44 32.11 34.60
CA HIS A 2 -44.47 31.05 34.82
C HIS A 2 -45.46 30.70 33.69
N SER A 3 -45.37 29.51 33.04
CA SER A 3 -45.84 28.15 33.44
C SER A 3 -47.39 28.06 33.55
N ARG A 4 -48.11 27.14 32.88
CA ARG A 4 -48.11 25.66 33.09
C ARG A 4 -49.04 24.92 32.09
N LEU A 5 -48.61 23.71 31.67
CA LEU A 5 -49.26 22.36 31.67
C LEU A 5 -50.73 22.19 31.15
N LEU A 6 -51.23 21.08 30.56
CA LEU A 6 -50.80 19.68 30.34
C LEU A 6 -51.75 18.97 29.32
N THR A 7 -51.40 17.71 28.95
CA THR A 7 -52.17 16.59 28.34
C THR A 7 -52.26 16.54 26.80
N GLY A 8 -52.01 15.43 26.07
CA GLY A 8 -51.66 14.04 26.39
C GLY A 8 -52.37 13.06 25.42
N LEU A 9 -51.63 12.21 24.68
CA LEU A 9 -51.92 10.85 24.14
C LEU A 9 -50.94 10.58 22.95
N LEU A 10 -50.01 9.61 22.89
CA LEU A 10 -49.95 8.14 22.97
C LEU A 10 -49.87 7.42 21.59
N ALA A 11 -48.82 6.58 21.47
CA ALA A 11 -48.62 5.43 20.55
C ALA A 11 -48.13 5.75 19.10
N VAL A 12 -47.22 5.03 18.43
CA VAL A 12 -46.73 3.63 18.49
C VAL A 12 -45.28 3.54 17.97
N CYS A 13 -44.53 2.55 18.50
CA CYS A 13 -43.20 2.08 18.11
C CYS A 13 -42.98 1.74 16.62
N PHE A 14 -41.77 1.93 16.11
CA PHE A 14 -41.08 0.89 15.34
C PHE A 14 -39.56 0.94 15.58
N ILE A 15 -39.03 -0.24 15.90
CA ILE A 15 -37.64 -0.55 16.24
C ILE A 15 -36.91 -0.88 14.93
N GLY A 16 -35.71 -0.33 14.72
CA GLY A 16 -34.95 -0.55 13.49
C GLY A 16 -33.44 -0.31 13.61
N ARG A 17 -32.77 -1.19 14.36
CA ARG A 17 -31.37 -1.66 14.18
C ARG A 17 -30.31 -0.67 13.66
N THR A 18 -29.48 -0.18 14.57
CA THR A 18 -28.08 0.20 14.31
C THR A 18 -27.19 -1.04 14.24
N PRO A 19 -26.37 -1.24 13.19
CA PRO A 19 -25.22 -2.14 13.26
C PRO A 19 -23.96 -1.33 13.64
N VAL A 20 -23.51 -1.55 14.87
CA VAL A 20 -22.11 -1.35 15.27
C VAL A 20 -21.32 -2.51 14.67
N LEU A 21 -20.29 -2.25 13.85
CA LEU A 21 -19.15 -3.16 13.65
C LEU A 21 -18.00 -2.46 12.88
N ARG A 22 -16.90 -2.28 13.64
CA ARG A 22 -15.46 -2.37 13.29
C ARG A 22 -14.87 -1.39 12.26
N ALA A 23 -13.98 -0.55 12.80
CA ALA A 23 -13.12 0.41 12.12
C ALA A 23 -12.14 -0.25 11.13
N PRO A 24 -11.91 0.36 9.95
CA PRO A 24 -10.76 0.06 9.12
C PRO A 24 -9.51 0.78 9.67
N HIS A 25 -8.36 0.11 9.58
CA HIS A 25 -7.05 0.70 9.87
C HIS A 25 -6.74 1.82 8.90
N SER A 26 -6.83 3.07 9.36
CA SER A 26 -6.00 4.23 8.97
C SER A 26 -6.63 5.47 9.60
N LEU A 27 -6.03 5.98 10.68
CA LEU A 27 -6.25 7.35 11.18
C LEU A 27 -5.27 7.60 12.33
N ILE A 28 -4.08 8.11 11.99
CA ILE A 28 -3.31 8.93 12.93
C ILE A 28 -3.86 10.34 12.76
N LEU A 29 -4.78 10.74 13.64
CA LEU A 29 -5.14 12.14 13.86
C LEU A 29 -4.80 12.52 15.31
N SER A 30 -4.30 13.75 15.41
CA SER A 30 -3.70 14.44 16.55
C SER A 30 -4.25 14.12 17.94
N LYS A 31 -3.32 14.07 18.92
CA LYS A 31 -3.56 14.05 20.37
C LYS A 31 -4.61 15.08 20.82
N ARG A 32 -5.86 14.65 21.03
CA ARG A 32 -6.79 15.10 22.08
C ARG A 32 -8.11 14.39 21.87
N LEU A 33 -8.39 13.38 22.71
CA LEU A 33 -9.70 12.88 23.17
C LEU A 33 -9.56 11.45 23.70
N VAL A 34 -8.72 11.28 24.72
CA VAL A 34 -8.80 10.11 25.61
C VAL A 34 -9.03 10.67 27.00
N GLU A 35 -10.30 10.82 27.37
CA GLU A 35 -10.74 10.94 28.76
C GLU A 35 -12.26 10.82 28.80
N LYS A 36 -12.76 9.61 29.02
CA LYS A 36 -13.76 9.25 30.05
C LYS A 36 -14.36 7.89 29.75
N SER A 37 -13.97 6.96 30.59
CA SER A 37 -14.48 5.60 30.73
C SER A 37 -15.81 5.58 31.51
N ASN A 38 -16.63 4.56 31.22
CA ASN A 38 -17.17 3.56 32.18
C ASN A 38 -18.64 3.19 31.98
N ILE A 39 -18.95 1.99 32.51
CA ILE A 39 -20.24 1.38 32.90
C ILE A 39 -21.05 0.79 31.71
N ILE A 40 -21.58 -0.45 31.65
CA ILE A 40 -22.18 -1.38 32.63
C ILE A 40 -22.09 -2.86 32.15
N ASN A 41 -21.96 -3.76 33.14
CA ASN A 41 -22.10 -5.22 33.17
C ASN A 41 -23.29 -5.85 32.41
N TYR A 42 -23.14 -7.09 31.95
CA TYR A 42 -24.26 -8.04 31.87
C TYR A 42 -23.87 -9.45 32.36
N ASN A 43 -24.62 -9.90 33.35
CA ASN A 43 -24.64 -11.23 33.96
C ASN A 43 -25.73 -12.06 33.26
N SER A 44 -25.43 -13.27 32.79
CA SER A 44 -26.37 -14.39 32.83
C SER A 44 -25.69 -15.72 32.47
N ASN A 45 -25.89 -16.69 33.36
CA ASN A 45 -25.29 -18.02 33.44
C ASN A 45 -25.67 -18.96 32.29
N HIS A 46 -24.71 -19.72 31.77
CA HIS A 46 -24.68 -21.18 31.94
C HIS A 46 -23.40 -21.85 31.41
N ARG A 47 -22.85 -22.70 32.30
CA ARG A 47 -21.98 -23.88 32.12
C ARG A 47 -20.52 -23.68 31.66
N ILE A 48 -19.72 -23.53 32.71
CA ILE A 48 -18.36 -24.06 32.95
C ILE A 48 -17.90 -25.11 31.92
N PHE A 49 -16.96 -24.72 31.07
CA PHE A 49 -15.84 -25.56 30.68
C PHE A 49 -14.55 -24.87 31.13
N SER A 50 -13.93 -25.48 32.13
CA SER A 50 -12.51 -25.45 32.51
C SER A 50 -11.68 -24.20 32.16
N THR A 51 -11.35 -23.45 33.20
CA THR A 51 -10.35 -22.39 33.28
C THR A 51 -8.91 -22.93 33.17
N SER A 52 -8.45 -23.37 31.99
CA SER A 52 -6.99 -23.56 31.79
C SER A 52 -6.45 -23.41 30.35
N THR A 53 -7.16 -22.75 29.42
CA THR A 53 -6.61 -22.54 28.06
C THR A 53 -6.81 -21.14 27.49
N ARG A 54 -7.28 -20.19 28.30
CA ARG A 54 -7.28 -18.76 27.96
C ARG A 54 -6.02 -18.14 28.57
N ASN A 55 -4.97 -17.97 27.77
CA ASN A 55 -4.02 -16.84 27.85
C ASN A 55 -2.82 -16.94 26.89
N ASN A 56 -2.70 -17.98 26.05
CA ASN A 56 -1.64 -18.07 25.04
C ASN A 56 -2.18 -18.17 23.61
N MET A 57 -3.02 -17.22 23.19
CA MET A 57 -3.28 -17.01 21.76
C MET A 57 -3.16 -15.53 21.45
N PHE A 58 -1.89 -15.12 21.33
CA PHE A 58 -1.37 -13.98 20.59
C PHE A 58 -2.37 -12.86 20.29
N LYS A 59 -2.29 -11.79 21.10
CA LYS A 59 -2.40 -10.45 20.50
C LYS A 59 -1.32 -10.40 19.41
N GLU A 60 -1.71 -10.46 18.14
CA GLU A 60 -0.85 -9.89 17.11
C GLU A 60 -0.57 -8.46 17.55
N ILE A 61 0.64 -8.21 18.03
CA ILE A 61 1.09 -6.85 18.25
C ILE A 61 1.20 -6.29 16.84
N LEU A 62 0.20 -5.50 16.44
CA LEU A 62 0.26 -4.73 15.20
C LEU A 62 1.55 -3.91 15.25
N LYS A 63 2.54 -4.32 14.45
CA LYS A 63 3.82 -3.62 14.40
C LYS A 63 3.57 -2.24 13.81
N LYS A 64 4.13 -1.24 14.47
CA LYS A 64 4.14 0.14 13.96
C LYS A 64 4.99 0.16 12.67
N PRO A 65 4.53 0.79 11.57
CA PRO A 65 5.36 1.02 10.39
C PRO A 65 6.66 1.74 10.72
N CYS A 66 7.73 1.43 9.96
CA CYS A 66 9.05 2.05 10.10
C CYS A 66 9.04 3.56 9.83
N ALA A 67 8.05 4.02 9.05
CA ALA A 67 7.81 5.40 8.69
C ALA A 67 6.32 5.63 8.34
N GLN A 68 5.86 6.87 8.43
CA GLN A 68 4.55 7.26 7.89
C GLN A 68 4.66 7.57 6.39
N VAL A 69 3.65 7.19 5.62
CA VAL A 69 3.56 7.50 4.19
C VAL A 69 2.24 8.21 3.90
N ILE A 70 2.31 9.30 3.12
CA ILE A 70 1.13 10.01 2.61
C ILE A 70 1.05 9.78 1.10
N PRO A 71 0.04 9.07 0.59
CA PRO A 71 -0.26 9.01 -0.83
C PRO A 71 -0.72 10.39 -1.34
N VAL A 72 -0.16 10.82 -2.46
CA VAL A 72 -0.52 12.05 -3.16
C VAL A 72 -1.07 11.64 -4.53
N PRO A 73 -2.39 11.71 -4.75
CA PRO A 73 -2.97 11.42 -6.05
C PRO A 73 -2.43 12.39 -7.11
N VAL A 74 -1.87 11.85 -8.18
CA VAL A 74 -1.37 12.61 -9.33
C VAL A 74 -1.96 12.03 -10.61
N LEU A 75 -2.04 12.87 -11.64
CA LEU A 75 -2.64 12.55 -12.93
C LEU A 75 -4.06 11.99 -12.78
N THR A 76 -4.35 10.82 -13.33
CA THR A 76 -5.68 10.21 -13.29
C THR A 76 -5.80 9.14 -12.20
N ASP A 77 -4.81 8.25 -12.12
CA ASP A 77 -4.83 7.11 -11.19
C ASP A 77 -3.45 6.80 -10.60
N ASN A 78 -2.45 7.67 -10.80
CA ASN A 78 -1.11 7.52 -10.25
C ASN A 78 -1.05 7.99 -8.79
N TYR A 79 -0.14 7.40 -8.03
CA TYR A 79 0.26 7.87 -6.72
C TYR A 79 1.72 8.31 -6.73
N ALA A 80 1.95 9.57 -6.38
CA ALA A 80 3.20 9.98 -5.75
C ALA A 80 3.09 9.70 -4.24
N TYR A 81 4.22 9.64 -3.55
CA TYR A 81 4.24 9.41 -2.10
C TYR A 81 5.13 10.40 -1.36
N LEU A 82 4.74 10.78 -0.14
CA LEU A 82 5.63 11.40 0.83
C LEU A 82 5.96 10.39 1.92
N LEU A 83 7.21 9.94 1.98
CA LEU A 83 7.76 9.09 3.03
C LEU A 83 8.38 9.98 4.12
N ILE A 84 7.79 9.98 5.31
CA ILE A 84 8.15 10.90 6.39
C ILE A 84 9.20 10.25 7.30
N ASP A 85 10.30 10.95 7.55
CA ASP A 85 11.29 10.55 8.55
C ASP A 85 10.68 10.66 9.96
N PRO A 86 10.57 9.59 10.76
CA PRO A 86 9.90 9.64 12.05
C PRO A 86 10.62 10.50 13.11
N LYS A 87 11.85 10.94 12.86
CA LYS A 87 12.65 11.77 13.78
C LYS A 87 12.72 13.25 13.37
N SER A 88 12.16 13.65 12.24
CA SER A 88 12.22 15.04 11.76
C SER A 88 10.98 15.42 10.96
N ASP A 89 10.84 16.72 10.67
CA ASP A 89 9.79 17.23 9.78
C ASP A 89 10.23 17.17 8.30
N THR A 90 11.00 16.12 7.93
CA THR A 90 11.49 15.92 6.56
C THR A 90 10.82 14.73 5.89
N ALA A 91 10.66 14.81 4.57
CA ALA A 91 10.09 13.76 3.77
C ALA A 91 10.89 13.51 2.50
N ILE A 92 10.86 12.26 2.04
CA ILE A 92 11.27 11.86 0.71
C ILE A 92 10.02 11.81 -0.17
N CYS A 93 10.09 12.35 -1.38
CA CYS A 93 9.03 12.14 -2.36
C CYS A 93 9.35 10.97 -3.29
N VAL A 94 8.36 10.16 -3.63
CA VAL A 94 8.49 9.05 -4.59
C VAL A 94 7.59 9.33 -5.80
N ASP A 95 8.13 9.15 -7.01
CA ASP A 95 7.49 9.33 -8.31
C ASP A 95 6.75 10.68 -8.46
N PRO A 96 7.45 11.84 -8.35
CA PRO A 96 6.83 13.15 -8.28
C PRO A 96 6.40 13.68 -9.66
N ALA A 97 5.56 12.96 -10.40
CA ALA A 97 5.14 13.33 -11.75
C ALA A 97 4.43 14.70 -11.84
N GLU A 98 3.76 15.14 -10.77
CA GLU A 98 3.22 16.50 -10.62
C GLU A 98 3.85 17.19 -9.38
N PRO A 99 5.08 17.75 -9.47
CA PRO A 99 5.83 18.26 -8.32
C PRO A 99 5.10 19.30 -7.50
N ARG A 100 4.27 20.14 -8.14
CA ARG A 100 3.47 21.16 -7.45
C ARG A 100 2.47 20.57 -6.46
N LYS A 101 1.80 19.47 -6.83
CA LYS A 101 0.87 18.77 -5.93
C LYS A 101 1.62 18.13 -4.77
N VAL A 102 2.76 17.50 -5.05
CA VAL A 102 3.63 16.87 -4.05
C VAL A 102 4.16 17.89 -3.04
N LEU A 103 4.67 19.03 -3.52
CA LEU A 103 5.16 20.12 -2.66
C LEU A 103 4.03 20.75 -1.86
N SER A 104 2.86 20.99 -2.45
CA SER A 104 1.70 21.49 -1.72
C SER A 104 1.25 20.53 -0.61
N ALA A 105 1.19 19.22 -0.89
CA ALA A 105 0.88 18.21 0.12
C ALA A 105 1.93 18.19 1.24
N SER A 106 3.22 18.32 0.90
CA SER A 106 4.31 18.41 1.88
C SER A 106 4.15 19.63 2.79
N THR A 107 3.98 20.83 2.21
CA THR A 107 3.79 22.08 2.98
C THR A 107 2.55 22.05 3.86
N ASN A 108 1.43 21.51 3.37
CA ASN A 108 0.18 21.40 4.15
C ASN A 108 0.31 20.47 5.36
N ASN A 109 1.29 19.55 5.34
CA ASN A 109 1.60 18.66 6.47
C ASN A 109 2.78 19.16 7.31
N GLY A 110 3.29 20.38 7.06
CA GLY A 110 4.43 20.94 7.79
C GLY A 110 5.76 20.26 7.48
N LEU A 111 5.88 19.59 6.33
CA LEU A 111 7.05 18.81 5.95
C LEU A 111 7.96 19.60 4.98
N THR A 112 9.24 19.25 5.00
CA THR A 112 10.23 19.69 4.00
C THR A 112 10.72 18.51 3.17
N ILE A 113 10.64 18.59 1.84
CA ILE A 113 11.15 17.54 0.95
C ILE A 113 12.68 17.61 0.89
N SER A 114 13.36 16.52 1.23
CA SER A 114 14.84 16.43 1.25
C SER A 114 15.43 15.65 0.08
N ALA A 115 14.67 14.73 -0.51
CA ALA A 115 15.08 13.94 -1.67
C ALA A 115 13.86 13.49 -2.50
N ALA A 116 14.12 13.13 -3.76
CA ALA A 116 13.17 12.52 -4.66
C ALA A 116 13.68 11.15 -5.11
N PHE A 117 12.78 10.17 -5.19
CA PHE A 117 13.06 8.82 -5.66
C PHE A 117 12.12 8.53 -6.82
N CYS A 118 12.64 7.98 -7.92
CA CYS A 118 11.84 7.68 -9.09
C CYS A 118 12.05 6.23 -9.53
N THR A 119 10.96 5.47 -9.53
CA THR A 119 10.97 4.02 -9.72
C THR A 119 11.39 3.65 -11.14
N HIS A 120 10.95 4.38 -12.16
CA HIS A 120 11.29 4.09 -13.55
C HIS A 120 11.04 5.27 -14.50
N LYS A 121 11.50 5.14 -15.75
CA LYS A 121 11.55 6.24 -16.72
C LYS A 121 10.22 6.69 -17.34
N HIS A 122 9.09 6.02 -17.10
CA HIS A 122 7.84 6.46 -17.73
C HIS A 122 7.44 7.85 -17.23
N TYR A 123 6.78 8.60 -18.11
CA TYR A 123 6.52 10.03 -17.91
C TYR A 123 5.60 10.29 -16.72
N ASP A 124 4.64 9.40 -16.49
CA ASP A 124 3.69 9.46 -15.38
C ASP A 124 4.30 9.14 -14.00
N HIS A 125 5.61 8.86 -13.97
CA HIS A 125 6.42 8.75 -12.74
C HIS A 125 7.55 9.77 -12.73
N SER A 126 8.34 9.83 -13.81
CA SER A 126 9.57 10.64 -13.91
C SER A 126 9.37 12.03 -14.52
N GLY A 127 8.19 12.32 -15.07
CA GLY A 127 7.92 13.54 -15.85
C GLY A 127 8.12 14.83 -15.07
N GLY A 128 8.01 14.77 -13.74
CA GLY A 128 8.23 15.90 -12.84
C GLY A 128 9.65 16.03 -12.30
N ASN A 129 10.56 15.09 -12.58
CA ASN A 129 11.92 15.10 -12.01
C ASN A 129 12.71 16.38 -12.31
N ALA A 130 12.60 16.92 -13.53
CA ALA A 130 13.27 18.16 -13.90
C ALA A 130 12.61 19.39 -13.26
N GLU A 131 11.28 19.39 -13.08
CA GLU A 131 10.58 20.50 -12.43
C GLU A 131 10.84 20.53 -10.91
N ILE A 132 10.85 19.37 -10.23
CA ILE A 132 11.13 19.33 -8.79
C ILE A 132 12.53 19.85 -8.46
N GLN A 133 13.53 19.61 -9.31
CA GLN A 133 14.88 20.19 -9.15
C GLN A 133 14.91 21.71 -9.24
N ARG A 134 14.08 22.29 -10.12
CA ARG A 134 13.98 23.75 -10.23
C ARG A 134 13.25 24.35 -9.03
N MET A 135 12.25 23.64 -8.51
CA MET A 135 11.44 24.09 -7.38
C MET A 135 12.15 23.90 -6.03
N VAL A 136 13.01 22.89 -5.91
CA VAL A 136 13.81 22.58 -4.72
C VAL A 136 15.29 22.50 -5.12
N PRO A 137 16.00 23.64 -5.18
CA PRO A 137 17.40 23.66 -5.61
C PRO A 137 18.28 22.74 -4.76
N GLY A 138 19.07 21.89 -5.42
CA GLY A 138 19.98 20.96 -4.77
C GLY A 138 19.36 19.63 -4.32
N ILE A 139 18.06 19.40 -4.58
CA ILE A 139 17.43 18.10 -4.30
C ILE A 139 18.09 16.98 -5.11
N ALA A 140 18.44 15.89 -4.43
CA ALA A 140 18.86 14.65 -5.10
C ALA A 140 17.63 13.94 -5.67
N VAL A 141 17.70 13.57 -6.95
CA VAL A 141 16.72 12.75 -7.64
C VAL A 141 17.37 11.39 -7.87
N TYR A 142 17.02 10.44 -7.02
CA TYR A 142 17.44 9.05 -7.07
C TYR A 142 16.63 8.27 -8.08
N GLY A 143 17.30 7.38 -8.80
CA GLY A 143 16.69 6.55 -9.83
C GLY A 143 17.72 5.59 -10.41
N SER A 144 17.26 4.67 -11.24
CA SER A 144 18.10 3.58 -11.73
C SER A 144 19.25 4.03 -12.63
N SER A 145 20.44 3.50 -12.38
CA SER A 145 21.59 3.61 -13.30
C SER A 145 21.50 2.66 -14.50
N TYR A 146 20.47 1.81 -14.57
CA TYR A 146 20.30 0.83 -15.64
C TYR A 146 19.43 1.31 -16.79
N GLU A 147 18.88 2.52 -16.73
CA GLU A 147 18.18 3.17 -17.83
C GLU A 147 18.33 4.69 -17.80
N ALA A 148 18.17 5.33 -18.95
CA ALA A 148 18.13 6.79 -19.01
C ALA A 148 16.80 7.30 -18.44
N MET A 149 16.87 8.18 -17.46
CA MET A 149 15.71 8.79 -16.82
C MET A 149 15.85 10.32 -16.83
N PRO A 150 14.85 11.06 -17.34
CA PRO A 150 14.87 12.52 -17.31
C PRO A 150 15.03 13.06 -15.88
N GLY A 151 15.91 14.06 -15.73
CA GLY A 151 16.13 14.73 -14.45
C GLY A 151 16.81 13.87 -13.37
N LEU A 152 17.39 12.72 -13.70
CA LEU A 152 18.18 11.94 -12.74
C LEU A 152 19.44 12.70 -12.32
N THR A 153 19.71 12.80 -11.01
CA THR A 153 20.96 13.39 -10.48
C THR A 153 21.77 12.41 -9.64
N ALA A 154 21.15 11.35 -9.13
CA ALA A 154 21.79 10.31 -8.34
C ALA A 154 21.37 8.92 -8.84
N GLY A 155 22.18 8.35 -9.74
CA GLY A 155 21.96 6.99 -10.24
C GLY A 155 22.31 5.94 -9.19
N VAL A 156 21.45 4.94 -9.01
CA VAL A 156 21.64 3.82 -8.05
C VAL A 156 21.68 2.46 -8.73
N MET A 157 22.41 1.53 -8.11
CA MET A 157 22.55 0.13 -8.55
C MET A 157 21.69 -0.84 -7.71
N ASP A 158 21.53 -2.09 -8.18
CA ASP A 158 20.83 -3.14 -7.42
C ASP A 158 21.56 -3.43 -6.11
N GLY A 159 20.84 -3.47 -4.99
CA GLY A 159 21.37 -3.71 -3.65
C GLY A 159 22.01 -2.50 -2.98
N GLU A 160 22.07 -1.34 -3.65
CA GLU A 160 22.61 -0.12 -3.05
C GLU A 160 21.71 0.39 -1.92
N VAL A 161 22.33 0.88 -0.85
CA VAL A 161 21.64 1.34 0.36
C VAL A 161 21.86 2.84 0.55
N ILE A 162 20.76 3.59 0.57
CA ILE A 162 20.76 5.03 0.82
C ILE A 162 20.23 5.29 2.23
N HIS A 163 20.95 6.12 2.97
CA HIS A 163 20.52 6.56 4.30
C HIS A 163 20.00 8.00 4.21
N ILE A 164 18.75 8.22 4.63
CA ILE A 164 18.13 9.55 4.66
C ILE A 164 17.36 9.71 5.96
N GLY A 165 17.76 10.70 6.77
CA GLY A 165 17.22 10.85 8.12
C GLY A 165 17.50 9.62 8.97
N SER A 166 16.48 9.07 9.61
CA SER A 166 16.58 7.81 10.36
C SER A 166 16.26 6.54 9.55
N LEU A 167 15.97 6.70 8.25
CA LEU A 167 15.53 5.62 7.38
C LEU A 167 16.69 5.06 6.55
N GLU A 168 16.64 3.75 6.33
CA GLU A 168 17.50 3.03 5.40
C GLU A 168 16.66 2.56 4.21
N VAL A 169 17.08 2.93 3.00
CA VAL A 169 16.40 2.60 1.74
C VAL A 169 17.30 1.70 0.90
N THR A 170 16.93 0.43 0.78
CA THR A 170 17.57 -0.53 -0.12
C THR A 170 16.94 -0.44 -1.51
N CYS A 171 17.76 -0.21 -2.53
CA CYS A 171 17.38 -0.18 -3.94
C CYS A 171 17.33 -1.61 -4.48
N ILE A 172 16.19 -2.05 -4.99
CA ILE A 172 15.99 -3.41 -5.52
C ILE A 172 15.62 -3.30 -6.99
N ARG A 173 16.52 -3.73 -7.88
CA ARG A 173 16.26 -3.73 -9.32
C ARG A 173 15.17 -4.75 -9.66
N ALA A 174 14.18 -4.27 -10.40
CA ALA A 174 12.97 -4.97 -10.80
C ALA A 174 12.77 -4.95 -12.33
N ALA A 175 13.79 -5.35 -13.08
CA ALA A 175 13.77 -5.30 -14.55
C ALA A 175 12.63 -6.16 -15.13
N CYS A 176 11.58 -5.53 -15.66
CA CYS A 176 10.51 -6.21 -16.41
C CYS A 176 9.59 -5.18 -17.07
N HIS A 177 8.94 -4.33 -16.27
CA HIS A 177 8.09 -3.26 -16.78
C HIS A 177 8.90 -2.27 -17.60
N THR A 178 10.02 -1.83 -17.04
CA THR A 178 11.17 -1.28 -17.78
C THR A 178 12.41 -2.07 -17.41
N VAL A 179 13.45 -2.03 -18.24
CA VAL A 179 14.74 -2.68 -17.94
C VAL A 179 15.43 -2.09 -16.71
N GLY A 180 15.14 -0.83 -16.41
CA GLY A 180 15.76 -0.11 -15.30
C GLY A 180 14.89 0.02 -14.06
N HIS A 181 13.66 -0.51 -14.01
CA HIS A 181 12.77 -0.32 -12.88
C HIS A 181 13.43 -0.63 -11.53
N MET A 182 13.26 0.25 -10.56
CA MET A 182 13.81 0.20 -9.22
C MET A 182 12.68 0.27 -8.18
N MET A 183 12.68 -0.70 -7.27
CA MET A 183 11.83 -0.67 -6.08
C MET A 183 12.66 -0.18 -4.88
N TYR A 184 12.00 0.48 -3.94
CA TYR A 184 12.66 1.07 -2.77
C TYR A 184 12.12 0.46 -1.50
N TYR A 185 12.89 -0.46 -0.91
CA TYR A 185 12.56 -1.13 0.35
C TYR A 185 13.09 -0.31 1.52
N VAL A 186 12.23 0.00 2.49
CA VAL A 186 12.50 0.96 3.56
C VAL A 186 12.40 0.29 4.91
N THR A 187 13.45 0.48 5.71
CA THR A 187 13.50 0.06 7.12
C THR A 187 13.94 1.22 8.00
N ASN A 188 13.83 1.04 9.32
CA ASN A 188 14.35 1.98 10.30
C ASN A 188 15.31 1.23 11.24
N PRO A 189 16.63 1.36 11.05
CA PRO A 189 17.62 0.69 11.89
C PRO A 189 17.51 1.03 13.39
N SER A 190 16.95 2.20 13.75
CA SER A 190 16.71 2.59 15.14
C SER A 190 15.48 1.90 15.76
N GLU A 191 14.56 1.39 14.94
CA GLU A 191 13.35 0.67 15.35
C GLU A 191 13.30 -0.71 14.64
N PRO A 192 14.20 -1.67 14.97
CA PRO A 192 14.37 -2.92 14.20
C PRO A 192 13.15 -3.85 14.22
N ASN A 193 12.20 -3.62 15.14
CA ASN A 193 10.94 -4.36 15.21
C ASN A 193 9.77 -3.65 14.49
N SER A 194 10.03 -2.51 13.85
CA SER A 194 9.02 -1.81 13.06
C SER A 194 8.70 -2.57 11.77
N GLN A 195 7.47 -2.39 11.29
CA GLN A 195 6.99 -3.01 10.05
C GLN A 195 7.63 -2.30 8.85
N PRO A 196 8.35 -3.01 7.97
CA PRO A 196 8.98 -2.40 6.80
C PRO A 196 7.96 -2.05 5.72
N LEU A 197 8.38 -1.26 4.74
CA LEU A 197 7.57 -0.93 3.57
C LEU A 197 8.39 -0.97 2.28
N ILE A 198 7.71 -1.02 1.14
CA ILE A 198 8.35 -1.01 -0.19
C ILE A 198 7.51 -0.20 -1.17
N PHE A 199 8.19 0.67 -1.92
CA PHE A 199 7.62 1.33 -3.10
C PHE A 199 7.90 0.46 -4.33
N THR A 200 6.84 -0.02 -4.97
CA THR A 200 6.95 -1.01 -6.06
C THR A 200 6.78 -0.41 -7.45
N GLY A 201 6.40 0.87 -7.54
CA GLY A 201 6.04 1.53 -8.79
C GLY A 201 5.12 0.63 -9.62
N ASP A 202 5.49 0.44 -10.87
CA ASP A 202 4.76 -0.39 -11.83
C ASP A 202 5.16 -1.86 -11.90
N THR A 203 5.99 -2.35 -10.97
CA THR A 203 6.34 -3.77 -10.94
C THR A 203 5.20 -4.60 -10.35
N ILE A 204 4.83 -4.33 -9.09
CA ILE A 204 3.74 -5.02 -8.38
C ILE A 204 2.69 -3.99 -7.99
N PHE A 205 1.43 -4.31 -8.29
CA PHE A 205 0.26 -3.57 -7.85
C PHE A 205 -0.52 -4.41 -6.84
N ILE A 206 -1.44 -3.78 -6.11
CA ILE A 206 -2.42 -4.55 -5.33
C ILE A 206 -3.24 -5.42 -6.29
N ALA A 207 -3.18 -6.73 -6.07
CA ALA A 207 -3.77 -7.79 -6.89
C ALA A 207 -3.30 -7.85 -8.35
N GLY A 208 -2.20 -7.21 -8.71
CA GLY A 208 -1.71 -7.16 -10.08
C GLY A 208 -0.19 -7.06 -10.21
N CYS A 209 0.27 -6.97 -11.45
CA CYS A 209 1.64 -6.61 -11.80
C CYS A 209 1.65 -5.71 -13.05
N GLY A 210 2.80 -5.08 -13.30
CA GLY A 210 3.07 -4.32 -14.51
C GLY A 210 2.88 -5.11 -15.79
N ARG A 211 2.62 -4.39 -16.88
CA ARG A 211 2.83 -4.92 -18.23
C ARG A 211 4.32 -5.15 -18.46
N PHE A 212 4.66 -6.18 -19.21
CA PHE A 212 6.05 -6.54 -19.50
C PHE A 212 6.51 -5.81 -20.77
N PHE A 213 6.59 -4.47 -20.73
CA PHE A 213 6.96 -3.71 -21.93
C PHE A 213 8.39 -3.99 -22.39
N GLU A 214 9.31 -4.22 -21.45
CA GLU A 214 10.73 -4.39 -21.74
C GLU A 214 11.32 -5.66 -21.09
N GLY A 215 10.48 -6.65 -20.80
CA GLY A 215 10.89 -7.86 -20.10
C GLY A 215 10.03 -9.08 -20.38
N SER A 216 10.23 -10.12 -19.57
CA SER A 216 9.59 -11.43 -19.76
C SER A 216 8.94 -11.95 -18.48
N ALA A 217 8.19 -13.05 -18.62
CA ALA A 217 7.61 -13.78 -17.49
C ALA A 217 8.68 -14.28 -16.51
N SER A 218 9.79 -14.83 -17.02
CA SER A 218 10.95 -15.24 -16.22
C SER A 218 11.50 -14.06 -15.39
N MET A 219 11.66 -12.89 -16.01
CA MET A 219 12.14 -11.70 -15.28
C MET A 219 11.16 -11.27 -14.17
N MET A 220 9.85 -11.27 -14.42
CA MET A 220 8.86 -10.99 -13.38
C MET A 220 8.90 -12.02 -12.24
N MET A 221 9.13 -13.30 -12.55
CA MET A 221 9.28 -14.35 -11.53
C MET A 221 10.53 -14.17 -10.67
N ASP A 222 11.66 -13.75 -11.25
CA ASP A 222 12.86 -13.43 -10.50
C ASP A 222 12.60 -12.31 -9.48
N ILE A 223 11.83 -11.28 -9.89
CA ILE A 223 11.44 -10.18 -9.02
C ILE A 223 10.55 -10.67 -7.88
N ILE A 224 9.54 -11.48 -8.18
CA ILE A 224 8.66 -12.08 -7.16
C ILE A 224 9.47 -12.97 -6.20
N THR A 225 10.49 -13.66 -6.69
CA THR A 225 11.41 -14.45 -5.84
C THR A 225 12.22 -13.55 -4.90
N LYS A 226 12.66 -12.37 -5.35
CA LYS A 226 13.27 -11.37 -4.45
C LYS A 226 12.26 -10.89 -3.39
N LEU A 227 11.04 -10.54 -3.80
CA LEU A 227 10.00 -10.05 -2.88
C LEU A 227 9.57 -11.08 -1.84
N ARG A 228 9.49 -12.37 -2.22
CA ARG A 228 9.16 -13.48 -1.29
C ARG A 228 10.18 -13.65 -0.16
N LYS A 229 11.39 -13.07 -0.28
CA LYS A 229 12.42 -13.09 0.79
C LYS A 229 12.24 -11.96 1.81
N LEU A 230 11.44 -10.95 1.50
CA LEU A 230 11.16 -9.85 2.43
C LEU A 230 10.18 -10.30 3.54
N PRO A 231 10.12 -9.60 4.69
CA PRO A 231 9.15 -9.88 5.73
C PRO A 231 7.72 -9.87 5.18
N LYS A 232 6.91 -10.85 5.56
CA LYS A 232 5.52 -11.00 5.05
C LYS A 232 4.63 -9.80 5.38
N ASP A 233 4.93 -9.11 6.47
CA ASP A 233 4.26 -7.90 6.91
C ASP A 233 4.74 -6.64 6.17
N THR A 234 5.64 -6.71 5.19
CA THR A 234 6.08 -5.53 4.42
C THR A 234 4.89 -4.86 3.73
N LEU A 235 4.70 -3.56 3.98
CA LEU A 235 3.68 -2.75 3.34
C LEU A 235 4.05 -2.42 1.89
N ILE A 236 3.10 -2.52 0.97
CA ILE A 236 3.29 -2.26 -0.47
C ILE A 236 2.61 -0.96 -0.89
N TYR A 237 3.39 -0.07 -1.48
CA TYR A 237 2.93 1.19 -2.08
C TYR A 237 3.25 1.17 -3.59
N CYS A 238 2.23 0.95 -4.41
CA CYS A 238 2.38 0.79 -5.86
C CYS A 238 2.06 2.05 -6.67
N GLY A 239 2.45 2.08 -7.95
CA GLY A 239 2.35 3.27 -8.79
C GLY A 239 0.94 3.76 -9.09
N HIS A 240 -0.04 2.85 -9.16
CA HIS A 240 -1.39 3.17 -9.63
C HIS A 240 -2.52 2.56 -8.79
N GLU A 241 -3.69 3.22 -8.85
CA GLU A 241 -4.96 2.79 -8.30
C GLU A 241 -5.70 1.81 -9.24
N TYR A 242 -5.07 0.68 -9.55
CA TYR A 242 -5.64 -0.37 -10.41
C TYR A 242 -6.37 -1.48 -9.65
N THR A 243 -6.48 -1.38 -8.33
CA THR A 243 -6.88 -2.47 -7.44
C THR A 243 -8.21 -3.12 -7.81
N VAL A 244 -9.25 -2.34 -8.11
CA VAL A 244 -10.57 -2.89 -8.49
C VAL A 244 -10.47 -3.68 -9.79
N LYS A 245 -9.88 -3.10 -10.85
CA LYS A 245 -9.71 -3.79 -12.15
C LYS A 245 -8.82 -5.03 -12.02
N ASN A 246 -7.78 -4.95 -11.20
CA ASN A 246 -6.88 -6.07 -10.93
C ASN A 246 -7.62 -7.23 -10.25
N LEU A 247 -8.48 -6.94 -9.27
CA LEU A 247 -9.28 -7.93 -8.56
C LEU A 247 -10.42 -8.49 -9.42
N GLU A 248 -11.01 -7.69 -10.30
CA GLU A 248 -11.97 -8.16 -11.31
C GLU A 248 -11.32 -9.17 -12.25
N PHE A 249 -10.11 -8.88 -12.74
CA PHE A 249 -9.32 -9.87 -13.50
C PHE A 249 -8.99 -11.11 -12.64
N ALA A 250 -8.48 -10.92 -11.42
CA ALA A 250 -8.12 -12.02 -10.52
C ALA A 250 -9.31 -12.96 -10.29
N ARG A 251 -10.53 -12.42 -10.19
CA ARG A 251 -11.76 -13.20 -10.02
C ARG A 251 -12.06 -14.13 -11.19
N THR A 252 -11.56 -13.84 -12.39
CA THR A 252 -11.73 -14.71 -13.57
C THR A 252 -10.85 -15.95 -13.54
N VAL A 253 -9.73 -15.92 -12.80
CA VAL A 253 -8.73 -17.00 -12.74
C VAL A 253 -8.60 -17.64 -11.36
N ASP A 254 -9.02 -16.95 -10.30
CA ASP A 254 -9.00 -17.42 -8.92
C ASP A 254 -10.35 -17.19 -8.24
N GLY A 255 -11.04 -18.30 -7.99
CA GLY A 255 -12.34 -18.35 -7.34
C GLY A 255 -12.35 -18.16 -5.82
N SER A 256 -11.18 -17.97 -5.19
CA SER A 256 -11.03 -17.99 -3.73
C SER A 256 -11.76 -16.87 -2.99
N ASP A 257 -12.14 -17.14 -1.73
CA ASP A 257 -12.81 -16.15 -0.88
C ASP A 257 -11.94 -14.92 -0.60
N ALA A 258 -10.61 -15.06 -0.63
CA ALA A 258 -9.68 -13.94 -0.46
C ALA A 258 -9.86 -12.89 -1.58
N VAL A 259 -9.93 -13.34 -2.84
CA VAL A 259 -10.19 -12.48 -4.00
C VAL A 259 -11.55 -11.81 -3.90
N ILE A 260 -12.60 -12.58 -3.56
CA ILE A 260 -13.98 -12.06 -3.43
C ILE A 260 -14.03 -10.97 -2.36
N ARG A 261 -13.55 -11.25 -1.14
CA ARG A 261 -13.59 -10.29 -0.03
C ARG A 261 -12.77 -9.05 -0.34
N LYS A 262 -11.58 -9.20 -0.95
CA LYS A 262 -10.73 -8.06 -1.29
C LYS A 262 -11.38 -7.19 -2.39
N LEU A 263 -12.07 -7.79 -3.36
CA LEU A 263 -12.79 -7.05 -4.41
C LEU A 263 -13.93 -6.22 -3.82
N GLU A 264 -14.76 -6.80 -2.95
CA GLU A 264 -15.85 -6.08 -2.30
C GLU A 264 -15.33 -4.94 -1.42
N TRP A 265 -14.27 -5.19 -0.64
CA TRP A 265 -13.58 -4.15 0.12
C TRP A 265 -13.06 -3.03 -0.79
N ALA A 266 -12.39 -3.37 -1.90
CA ALA A 266 -11.81 -2.37 -2.80
C ALA A 266 -12.90 -1.51 -3.45
N LYS A 267 -14.02 -2.10 -3.88
CA LYS A 267 -15.18 -1.36 -4.39
C LYS A 267 -15.75 -0.41 -3.35
N GLN A 268 -15.89 -0.86 -2.10
CA GLN A 268 -16.38 -0.02 -1.00
C GLN A 268 -15.43 1.15 -0.70
N VAL A 269 -14.12 0.89 -0.60
CA VAL A 269 -13.10 1.92 -0.35
C VAL A 269 -13.08 2.95 -1.49
N ARG A 270 -13.11 2.49 -2.74
CA ARG A 270 -13.13 3.38 -3.92
C ARG A 270 -14.43 4.16 -4.05
N SER A 271 -15.58 3.63 -3.63
CA SER A 271 -16.85 4.38 -3.60
C SER A 271 -16.80 5.59 -2.66
N GLN A 272 -15.88 5.61 -1.70
CA GLN A 272 -15.64 6.71 -0.77
C GLN A 272 -14.52 7.65 -1.24
N GLY A 273 -13.94 7.41 -2.42
CA GLY A 273 -12.81 8.19 -2.93
C GLY A 273 -11.48 7.95 -2.21
N LEU A 274 -11.38 6.90 -1.37
CA LEU A 274 -10.19 6.59 -0.58
C LEU A 274 -9.21 5.71 -1.37
N PRO A 275 -7.89 5.86 -1.17
CA PRO A 275 -6.89 4.99 -1.80
C PRO A 275 -6.99 3.56 -1.26
N THR A 276 -6.67 2.58 -2.11
CA THR A 276 -6.58 1.17 -1.68
C THR A 276 -5.18 0.76 -1.22
N VAL A 277 -4.18 1.63 -1.41
CA VAL A 277 -2.84 1.46 -0.84
C VAL A 277 -2.80 1.85 0.64
N PRO A 278 -1.92 1.23 1.45
CA PRO A 278 -1.08 0.08 1.10
C PRO A 278 -1.81 -1.28 1.22
N SER A 279 -1.20 -2.33 0.67
CA SER A 279 -1.44 -3.73 1.09
C SER A 279 -0.21 -4.29 1.81
N THR A 280 -0.18 -5.59 2.14
CA THR A 280 1.03 -6.29 2.61
C THR A 280 1.47 -7.38 1.64
N LEU A 281 2.75 -7.79 1.70
CA LEU A 281 3.22 -8.96 0.95
C LEU A 281 2.43 -10.23 1.29
N ALA A 282 2.03 -10.41 2.55
CA ALA A 282 1.17 -11.50 2.98
C ALA A 282 -0.17 -11.48 2.24
N ASP A 283 -0.84 -10.32 2.22
CA ASP A 283 -2.11 -10.13 1.52
C ASP A 283 -1.99 -10.46 0.03
N GLU A 284 -0.93 -9.97 -0.64
CA GLU A 284 -0.74 -10.23 -2.08
C GLU A 284 -0.55 -11.74 -2.36
N MET A 285 0.04 -12.51 -1.45
CA MET A 285 0.12 -13.97 -1.60
C MET A 285 -1.26 -14.67 -1.50
N GLU A 286 -2.30 -14.00 -1.00
CA GLU A 286 -3.65 -14.55 -0.89
C GLU A 286 -4.53 -14.32 -2.12
N TYR A 287 -4.37 -13.19 -2.82
CA TYR A 287 -5.29 -12.82 -3.92
C TYR A 287 -4.62 -12.36 -5.22
N ASN A 288 -3.32 -12.06 -5.23
CA ASN A 288 -2.66 -11.57 -6.45
C ASN A 288 -2.31 -12.75 -7.36
N PRO A 289 -2.94 -12.87 -8.55
CA PRO A 289 -2.75 -14.04 -9.41
C PRO A 289 -1.30 -14.19 -9.88
N PHE A 290 -0.55 -13.09 -10.01
CA PHE A 290 0.86 -13.13 -10.43
C PHE A 290 1.76 -13.62 -9.30
N MET A 291 1.51 -13.22 -8.05
CA MET A 291 2.21 -13.76 -6.87
C MET A 291 1.88 -15.23 -6.60
N ARG A 292 0.77 -15.72 -7.19
CA ARG A 292 0.20 -17.06 -7.02
C ARG A 292 0.28 -17.91 -8.30
N ALA A 293 1.11 -17.53 -9.27
CA ALA A 293 1.19 -18.22 -10.56
C ALA A 293 1.43 -19.74 -10.41
N ALA A 294 2.26 -20.16 -9.45
CA ALA A 294 2.56 -21.58 -9.18
C ALA A 294 1.31 -22.43 -8.90
N ILE A 295 0.35 -21.89 -8.14
CA ILE A 295 -0.86 -22.61 -7.73
C ILE A 295 -2.02 -22.43 -8.72
N LEU A 296 -1.91 -21.45 -9.62
CA LEU A 296 -2.90 -21.18 -10.65
C LEU A 296 -2.58 -21.82 -12.01
N LYS A 297 -1.37 -22.38 -12.19
CA LYS A 297 -0.89 -22.91 -13.47
C LYS A 297 -1.89 -23.87 -14.15
N GLU A 298 -2.40 -24.85 -13.44
CA GLU A 298 -3.36 -25.82 -13.99
C GLU A 298 -4.68 -25.16 -14.38
N LYS A 299 -5.15 -24.19 -13.58
CA LYS A 299 -6.39 -23.44 -13.85
C LYS A 299 -6.29 -22.61 -15.13
N VAL A 300 -5.10 -22.16 -15.49
CA VAL A 300 -4.85 -21.39 -16.72
C VAL A 300 -4.34 -22.24 -17.89
N GLY A 301 -4.29 -23.57 -17.71
CA GLY A 301 -3.90 -24.52 -18.75
C GLY A 301 -2.39 -24.66 -18.95
N GLU A 302 -1.59 -24.34 -17.93
CA GLU A 302 -0.13 -24.34 -17.97
C GLU A 302 0.46 -25.38 -17.01
N THR A 303 1.66 -25.89 -17.33
CA THR A 303 2.34 -26.93 -16.51
C THR A 303 3.48 -26.37 -15.66
N THR A 304 4.00 -25.20 -16.01
CA THR A 304 5.09 -24.49 -15.32
C THR A 304 4.61 -23.17 -14.71
N GLU A 305 5.29 -22.69 -13.67
CA GLU A 305 4.98 -21.38 -13.07
C GLU A 305 5.28 -20.24 -14.06
N GLU A 306 6.31 -20.36 -14.89
CA GLU A 306 6.64 -19.38 -15.93
C GLU A 306 5.59 -19.33 -17.05
N GLY A 307 5.13 -20.50 -17.51
CA GLY A 307 4.02 -20.60 -18.45
C GLY A 307 2.77 -19.93 -17.88
N ALA A 308 2.44 -20.21 -16.62
CA ALA A 308 1.33 -19.57 -15.91
C ALA A 308 1.50 -18.05 -15.80
N MET A 309 2.68 -17.55 -15.44
CA MET A 309 2.98 -16.11 -15.38
C MET A 309 2.75 -15.43 -16.73
N SER A 310 3.31 -16.00 -17.81
CA SER A 310 3.15 -15.52 -19.17
C SER A 310 1.68 -15.52 -19.61
N LYS A 311 0.97 -16.62 -19.34
CA LYS A 311 -0.44 -16.81 -19.67
C LYS A 311 -1.33 -15.81 -18.94
N LEU A 312 -1.17 -15.68 -17.62
CA LEU A 312 -1.89 -14.73 -16.78
C LEU A 312 -1.69 -13.29 -17.28
N ARG A 313 -0.45 -12.92 -17.61
CA ARG A 313 -0.14 -11.59 -18.15
C ARG A 313 -0.85 -11.33 -19.46
N SER A 314 -0.75 -12.28 -20.39
CA SER A 314 -1.42 -12.24 -21.71
C SER A 314 -2.95 -12.20 -21.60
N MET A 315 -3.54 -12.90 -20.62
CA MET A 315 -4.98 -12.84 -20.34
C MET A 315 -5.36 -11.44 -19.84
N LYS A 316 -4.63 -10.89 -18.86
CA LYS A 316 -4.91 -9.56 -18.31
C LYS A 316 -4.72 -8.44 -19.32
N ASP A 317 -3.81 -8.60 -20.28
CA ASP A 317 -3.59 -7.58 -21.33
C ASP A 317 -4.74 -7.46 -22.33
N ARG A 318 -5.62 -8.48 -22.40
CA ARG A 318 -6.81 -8.54 -23.27
C ARG A 318 -8.13 -8.41 -22.50
N PHE A 319 -8.09 -8.25 -21.18
CA PHE A 319 -9.25 -8.06 -20.32
C PHE A 319 -9.60 -6.58 -20.22
#